data_AF-A0A3E1NWD9-F1
#
_entry.id   AF-A0A3E1NWD9-F1
#
_cell.length_a   1.000
_cell.length_b   1.000
_cell.length_c   1.000
_cell.angle_alpha   90.00
_cell.angle_beta   90.00
_cell.angle_gamma   90.00
#
_symmetry.space_group_name_H-M   'P 1'
#
loop_
_entity.id
_entity.type
_entity.pdbx_description
1 polymer ?
#
loop_
_entity_poly.entity_id
_entity_poly.type
_entity_poly.pdbx_seq_one_letter_code
_entity_poly.pdbx_strand_id
1 'polypeptide(L)'
;MKKLLFTFLVAICGLVTMNAKAQSNYYYVESLGYQVGTVTWLSTNIGITTSQTTTPGGAAQSWTNTSPGGTYTYPIGVFSYGAYWVTPTILTPFSININSGYTATVKNTGTTSQKVAISVKIATTTGQNIETTSAAVTVAAGATSTISIPANSFTYTSTPPGAANGAIPTLVQLQLYLVN
;
A
#
# COMPACT_ATOMS: atom_id res chain seq x y z
N MET A 1 -1.29 -15.04 -51.39
CA MET A 1 -0.56 -15.41 -50.14
C MET A 1 -0.27 -14.23 -49.22
N LYS A 2 0.17 -13.06 -49.71
CA LYS A 2 0.44 -11.86 -48.86
C LYS A 2 -0.76 -11.35 -48.04
N LYS A 3 -1.98 -11.41 -48.62
CA LYS A 3 -3.21 -10.96 -47.95
C LYS A 3 -3.62 -11.86 -46.77
N LEU A 4 -3.38 -13.18 -46.86
CA LEU A 4 -3.71 -14.15 -45.80
C LEU A 4 -2.81 -13.97 -44.56
N LEU A 5 -1.52 -13.67 -44.79
CA LEU A 5 -0.55 -13.40 -43.72
C LEU A 5 -0.91 -12.14 -42.93
N PHE A 6 -1.43 -11.10 -43.60
CA PHE A 6 -1.87 -9.87 -42.95
C PHE A 6 -3.11 -10.08 -42.07
N THR A 7 -4.08 -10.88 -42.54
CA THR A 7 -5.29 -11.19 -41.76
C THR A 7 -4.98 -12.08 -40.56
N PHE A 8 -4.03 -13.02 -40.69
CA PHE A 8 -3.54 -13.81 -39.55
C PHE A 8 -2.78 -12.96 -38.53
N LEU A 9 -1.96 -11.99 -38.97
CA LEU A 9 -1.23 -11.12 -38.06
C LEU A 9 -2.16 -10.20 -37.26
N VAL A 10 -3.18 -9.62 -37.90
CA VAL A 10 -4.21 -8.80 -37.22
C VAL A 10 -5.08 -9.65 -36.29
N ALA A 11 -5.42 -10.89 -36.69
CA ALA A 11 -6.14 -11.82 -35.82
C ALA A 11 -5.31 -12.25 -34.61
N ILE A 12 -4.01 -12.49 -34.77
CA ILE A 12 -3.09 -12.79 -33.67
C ILE A 12 -2.93 -11.57 -32.75
N CYS A 13 -2.73 -10.36 -33.30
CA CYS A 13 -2.71 -9.12 -32.52
C CYS A 13 -4.01 -8.90 -31.74
N GLY A 14 -5.17 -9.23 -32.32
CA GLY A 14 -6.46 -9.22 -31.64
C GLY A 14 -6.61 -10.32 -30.58
N LEU A 15 -6.03 -11.51 -30.80
CA LEU A 15 -5.98 -12.59 -29.82
C LEU A 15 -5.03 -12.30 -28.64
N VAL A 16 -4.01 -11.43 -28.80
CA VAL A 16 -3.23 -10.95 -27.63
C VAL A 16 -4.04 -9.97 -26.76
N THR A 17 -5.16 -9.44 -27.25
CA THR A 17 -6.10 -8.64 -26.43
C THR A 17 -7.09 -9.50 -25.63
N MET A 18 -6.92 -10.83 -25.61
CA MET A 18 -7.78 -11.74 -24.86
C MET A 18 -7.84 -11.39 -23.37
N ASN A 19 -9.07 -11.10 -22.94
CA ASN A 19 -9.58 -11.26 -21.58
C ASN A 19 -8.71 -10.63 -20.48
N ALA A 20 -8.48 -9.32 -20.56
CA ALA A 20 -8.32 -8.54 -19.34
C ALA A 20 -9.65 -8.64 -18.56
N LYS A 21 -9.76 -9.63 -17.66
CA LYS A 21 -10.83 -9.65 -16.66
C LYS A 21 -10.86 -8.28 -15.98
N ALA A 22 -12.06 -7.76 -15.74
CA ALA A 22 -12.23 -6.49 -15.03
C ALA A 22 -11.40 -6.48 -13.74
N GLN A 23 -10.63 -5.40 -13.57
CA GLN A 23 -9.71 -5.20 -12.45
C GLN A 23 -10.46 -5.38 -11.13
N SER A 24 -10.07 -6.39 -10.35
CA SER A 24 -10.59 -6.53 -9.01
C SER A 24 -9.66 -5.75 -8.08
N ASN A 25 -10.10 -4.55 -7.71
CA ASN A 25 -9.42 -3.76 -6.69
C ASN A 25 -9.69 -4.42 -5.34
N TYR A 26 -8.68 -5.06 -4.77
CA TYR A 26 -8.78 -5.64 -3.43
C TYR A 26 -8.20 -4.68 -2.41
N TYR A 27 -8.96 -4.45 -1.34
CA TYR A 27 -8.56 -3.66 -0.19
C TYR A 27 -8.77 -4.52 1.04
N TYR A 28 -7.72 -4.73 1.82
CA TYR A 28 -7.89 -5.24 3.17
C TYR A 28 -6.94 -4.54 4.12
N VAL A 29 -7.47 -4.22 5.28
CA VAL A 29 -6.72 -3.73 6.43
C VAL A 29 -6.71 -4.89 7.42
N GLU A 30 -5.53 -5.46 7.68
CA GLU A 30 -5.42 -6.57 8.62
C GLU A 30 -5.08 -6.06 10.02
N SER A 31 -6.11 -6.02 10.86
CA SER A 31 -6.02 -5.72 12.29
C SER A 31 -5.30 -6.82 13.04
N LEU A 32 -4.02 -6.58 13.35
CA LEU A 32 -3.33 -7.25 14.45
C LEU A 32 -3.37 -6.29 15.62
N GLY A 33 -4.16 -6.55 16.67
CA GLY A 33 -4.34 -5.68 17.84
C GLY A 33 -3.02 -5.24 18.51
N TYR A 34 -2.37 -4.22 17.95
CA TYR A 34 -1.01 -3.82 18.28
C TYR A 34 -1.03 -2.57 19.15
N GLN A 35 -0.84 -2.79 20.45
CA GLN A 35 -0.56 -1.75 21.43
C GLN A 35 0.95 -1.70 21.64
N VAL A 36 1.52 -0.49 21.75
CA VAL A 36 2.94 -0.33 22.11
C VAL A 36 3.05 0.37 23.44
N GLY A 37 3.58 -0.35 24.43
CA GLY A 37 3.50 0.09 25.82
C GLY A 37 2.04 0.27 26.22
N THR A 38 1.65 1.52 26.50
CA THR A 38 0.28 1.90 26.84
C THR A 38 -0.40 2.74 25.75
N VAL A 39 0.18 2.84 24.55
CA VAL A 39 -0.38 3.65 23.45
C VAL A 39 -1.04 2.75 22.40
N THR A 40 -2.31 3.04 22.11
CA THR A 40 -3.16 2.32 21.18
C THR A 40 -3.54 3.22 20.00
N TRP A 41 -3.71 2.64 18.83
CA TRP A 41 -4.19 3.35 17.66
C TRP A 41 -5.71 3.55 17.72
N LEU A 42 -6.20 4.76 17.39
CA LEU A 42 -7.63 5.05 17.33
C LEU A 42 -8.11 5.13 15.88
N SER A 43 -7.40 5.88 15.04
CA SER A 43 -7.80 6.08 13.66
C SER A 43 -6.64 6.47 12.75
N THR A 44 -6.84 6.30 11.44
CA THR A 44 -5.97 6.90 10.42
C THR A 44 -6.69 7.50 9.25
N ASN A 45 -6.09 8.55 8.72
CA ASN A 45 -6.28 9.00 7.36
C ASN A 45 -4.98 8.72 6.60
N ILE A 46 -5.01 7.79 5.66
CA ILE A 46 -3.91 7.54 4.73
C ILE A 46 -4.44 7.39 3.31
N GLY A 47 -3.70 7.91 2.35
CA GLY A 47 -3.90 7.64 0.94
C GLY A 47 -2.66 6.97 0.34
N ILE A 48 -2.90 5.90 -0.41
CA ILE A 48 -1.87 5.16 -1.12
C ILE A 48 -2.18 5.27 -2.60
N THR A 49 -1.22 5.83 -3.34
CA THR A 49 -1.28 5.90 -4.79
C THR A 49 -0.45 4.77 -5.36
N THR A 50 -1.01 4.02 -6.30
CA THR A 50 -0.18 3.20 -7.17
C THR A 50 -0.25 3.62 -8.61
N SER A 51 0.82 3.32 -9.33
CA SER A 51 0.93 3.59 -10.74
C SER A 51 1.53 2.38 -11.45
N GLN A 52 0.90 1.99 -12.56
CA GLN A 52 1.32 0.84 -13.35
C GLN A 52 0.90 0.99 -14.80
N THR A 53 1.76 0.58 -15.73
CA THR A 53 1.34 0.36 -17.12
C THR A 53 0.46 -0.89 -17.19
N THR A 54 -0.77 -0.77 -17.69
CA THR A 54 -1.72 -1.89 -17.76
C THR A 54 -1.74 -2.61 -19.10
N THR A 55 -1.11 -2.00 -20.12
CA THR A 55 -1.01 -2.52 -21.48
C THR A 55 0.42 -2.32 -21.98
N PRO A 56 1.10 -3.33 -22.57
CA PRO A 56 2.46 -3.15 -23.10
C PRO A 56 2.55 -1.96 -24.06
N GLY A 57 3.51 -1.06 -23.83
CA GLY A 57 3.68 0.17 -24.62
C GLY A 57 2.65 1.28 -24.33
N GLY A 58 1.70 1.05 -23.43
CA GLY A 58 0.73 2.06 -22.98
C GLY A 58 1.27 2.97 -21.89
N ALA A 59 0.55 4.07 -21.65
CA ALA A 59 0.86 4.97 -20.54
C ALA A 59 0.61 4.30 -19.17
N ALA A 60 1.33 4.75 -18.15
CA ALA A 60 1.07 4.34 -16.77
C ALA A 60 -0.30 4.89 -16.32
N GLN A 61 -1.11 4.03 -15.74
CA GLN A 61 -2.36 4.39 -15.10
C GLN A 61 -2.12 4.49 -13.60
N SER A 62 -2.73 5.48 -12.96
CA SER A 62 -2.54 5.74 -11.53
C SER A 62 -3.87 5.72 -10.79
N TRP A 63 -3.86 5.14 -9.60
CA TRP A 63 -5.02 5.06 -8.72
C TRP A 63 -4.60 5.48 -7.32
N THR A 64 -5.18 6.57 -6.84
CA THR A 64 -5.09 6.99 -5.45
C THR A 64 -6.27 6.41 -4.71
N ASN A 65 -6.02 5.54 -3.74
CA ASN A 65 -7.05 5.15 -2.80
C ASN A 65 -6.88 5.93 -1.51
N THR A 66 -7.95 6.63 -1.12
CA THR A 66 -8.18 7.17 0.21
C THR A 66 -9.45 6.50 0.74
N SER A 67 -9.51 6.16 2.03
CA SER A 67 -10.75 5.66 2.66
C SER A 67 -11.98 6.46 2.21
N PRO A 68 -13.11 5.84 1.81
CA PRO A 68 -14.36 6.57 1.61
C PRO A 68 -14.73 7.24 2.94
N GLY A 69 -14.66 8.58 3.01
CA GLY A 69 -14.83 9.34 4.28
C GLY A 69 -13.55 9.66 5.05
N GLY A 70 -12.37 9.34 4.51
CA GLY A 70 -11.08 9.88 4.97
C GLY A 70 -10.58 9.38 6.32
N THR A 71 -11.27 8.48 7.02
CA THR A 71 -10.79 7.93 8.30
C THR A 71 -11.12 6.46 8.39
N TYR A 72 -10.11 5.62 8.47
CA TYR A 72 -10.27 4.28 9.01
C TYR A 72 -10.42 4.44 10.53
N THR A 73 -11.55 4.01 11.09
CA THR A 73 -11.75 3.91 12.54
C THR A 73 -11.37 2.48 12.94
N TYR A 74 -10.32 2.32 13.76
CA TYR A 74 -9.68 1.02 14.04
C TYR A 74 -9.09 0.26 12.83
N PRO A 75 -8.37 0.88 11.88
CA PRO A 75 -7.37 0.11 11.19
C PRO A 75 -6.36 -0.25 12.27
N ILE A 76 -5.99 -1.50 12.38
CA ILE A 76 -4.82 -1.90 13.14
C ILE A 76 -3.98 -2.67 12.12
N GLY A 77 -2.66 -2.64 12.23
CA GLY A 77 -1.80 -3.50 11.45
C GLY A 77 -1.58 -3.14 9.97
N VAL A 78 -1.35 -4.20 9.21
CA VAL A 78 -0.70 -4.21 7.91
C VAL A 78 -1.64 -3.69 6.81
N PHE A 79 -1.13 -2.84 5.92
CA PHE A 79 -1.87 -2.33 4.77
C PHE A 79 -1.41 -3.00 3.49
N SER A 80 -2.07 -4.10 3.17
CA SER A 80 -1.82 -4.74 1.89
C SER A 80 -2.54 -3.96 0.80
N TYR A 81 -1.80 -3.03 0.20
CA TYR A 81 -2.22 -2.39 -1.03
C TYR A 81 -1.63 -3.16 -2.21
N GLY A 82 -2.51 -3.63 -3.09
CA GLY A 82 -2.18 -3.99 -4.45
C GLY A 82 -3.45 -3.96 -5.27
N ALA A 83 -3.49 -3.14 -6.32
CA ALA A 83 -4.36 -3.43 -7.45
C ALA A 83 -3.83 -4.75 -8.05
N TYR A 84 -4.31 -5.88 -7.51
CA TYR A 84 -3.77 -7.18 -7.87
C TYR A 84 -4.42 -7.64 -9.18
N TRP A 85 -3.56 -7.89 -10.16
CA TRP A 85 -3.91 -8.67 -11.34
C TRP A 85 -4.13 -10.09 -10.87
N VAL A 86 -5.38 -10.57 -10.84
CA VAL A 86 -5.66 -12.00 -10.80
C VAL A 86 -5.27 -12.57 -12.18
N THR A 87 -3.97 -12.72 -12.39
CA THR A 87 -3.31 -13.26 -13.57
C THR A 87 -3.56 -12.55 -14.92
N PRO A 88 -2.57 -12.58 -15.84
CA PRO A 88 -1.29 -13.27 -15.69
C PRO A 88 -0.09 -12.38 -15.33
N THR A 89 -0.15 -11.05 -15.48
CA THR A 89 1.11 -10.27 -15.44
C THR A 89 0.94 -8.90 -14.80
N ILE A 90 1.56 -8.70 -13.63
CA ILE A 90 1.94 -7.37 -13.19
C ILE A 90 3.00 -6.87 -14.17
N LEU A 91 2.63 -5.98 -15.09
CA LEU A 91 3.59 -5.30 -15.96
C LEU A 91 4.39 -4.32 -15.10
N THR A 92 5.70 -4.51 -15.05
CA THR A 92 6.60 -3.57 -14.39
C THR A 92 7.04 -2.48 -15.37
N PRO A 93 7.31 -1.26 -14.89
CA PRO A 93 7.37 -0.85 -13.49
C PRO A 93 5.99 -0.69 -12.82
N PHE A 94 5.91 -1.07 -11.55
CA PHE A 94 4.79 -0.81 -10.65
C PHE A 94 5.29 0.08 -9.51
N SER A 95 4.58 1.16 -9.19
CA SER A 95 5.01 2.09 -8.14
C SER A 95 3.97 2.22 -7.04
N ILE A 96 4.45 2.34 -5.81
CA ILE A 96 3.68 2.73 -4.61
C ILE A 96 4.16 4.11 -4.19
N ASN A 97 3.22 4.98 -3.84
CA ASN A 97 3.51 6.30 -3.33
C ASN A 97 2.53 6.70 -2.22
N ILE A 98 3.07 7.10 -1.08
CA ILE A 98 2.36 7.64 0.08
C ILE A 98 2.81 9.09 0.22
N ASN A 99 1.89 10.01 -0.03
CA ASN A 99 2.19 11.44 0.05
C ASN A 99 2.27 11.92 1.50
N SER A 100 2.90 13.08 1.71
CA SER A 100 2.81 13.79 2.98
C SER A 100 1.42 14.35 3.24
N GLY A 101 1.09 14.64 4.50
CA GLY A 101 -0.18 15.26 4.89
C GLY A 101 -1.19 14.27 5.49
N TYR A 102 -0.86 12.98 5.48
CA TYR A 102 -1.62 11.93 6.16
C TYR A 102 -1.30 11.89 7.66
N THR A 103 -2.27 11.42 8.46
CA THR A 103 -2.16 11.45 9.92
C THR A 103 -2.83 10.24 10.56
N ALA A 104 -2.38 9.93 11.76
CA ALA A 104 -2.92 8.93 12.67
C ALA A 104 -3.32 9.58 13.99
N THR A 105 -4.39 9.11 14.62
CA THR A 105 -4.72 9.45 16.00
C THR A 105 -4.42 8.26 16.89
N VAL A 106 -3.69 8.48 17.98
CA VAL A 106 -3.39 7.48 19.01
C VAL A 106 -3.93 7.92 20.37
N LYS A 107 -4.11 6.96 21.28
CA LYS A 107 -4.49 7.19 22.69
C LYS A 107 -3.51 6.51 23.62
N ASN A 108 -3.00 7.24 24.59
CA ASN A 108 -2.28 6.65 25.70
C ASN A 108 -3.28 6.27 26.80
N THR A 109 -3.44 4.97 27.06
CA THR A 109 -4.31 4.43 28.11
C THR A 109 -3.59 4.25 29.44
N GLY A 110 -2.30 4.56 29.49
CA GLY A 110 -1.45 4.44 30.68
C GLY A 110 -1.56 5.64 31.62
N THR A 111 -0.83 5.52 32.73
CA THR A 111 -0.76 6.54 33.80
C THR A 111 0.42 7.49 33.67
N THR A 112 1.35 7.23 32.74
CA THR A 112 2.52 8.08 32.45
C THR A 112 2.54 8.47 30.98
N SER A 113 3.15 9.62 30.67
CA SER A 113 3.36 10.07 29.29
C SER A 113 4.26 9.10 28.53
N GLN A 114 3.95 8.87 27.26
CA GLN A 114 4.71 7.99 26.37
C GLN A 114 5.17 8.76 25.14
N LYS A 115 6.40 8.49 24.69
CA LYS A 115 6.95 9.08 23.46
C LYS A 115 6.87 8.03 22.36
N VAL A 116 6.20 8.34 21.25
CA VAL A 116 5.91 7.39 20.17
C VAL A 116 6.16 7.98 18.79
N ALA A 117 6.41 7.12 17.81
CA ALA A 117 6.52 7.50 16.40
C ALA A 117 5.85 6.43 15.50
N ILE A 118 5.63 6.78 14.24
CA ILE A 118 5.09 5.88 13.23
C ILE A 118 6.11 5.69 12.12
N SER A 119 6.40 4.43 11.78
CA SER A 119 7.16 4.06 10.58
C SER A 119 6.22 3.57 9.48
N VAL A 120 6.50 3.97 8.25
CA VAL A 120 5.92 3.43 7.01
C VAL A 120 6.95 2.53 6.37
N LYS A 121 6.63 1.25 6.21
CA LYS A 121 7.47 0.22 5.61
C LYS A 121 6.88 -0.20 4.28
N ILE A 122 7.69 -0.21 3.23
CA ILE A 122 7.32 -0.76 1.93
C ILE A 122 8.19 -1.99 1.66
N ALA A 123 7.57 -3.14 1.46
CA ALA A 123 8.27 -4.38 1.19
C ALA A 123 8.98 -4.31 -0.17
N THR A 124 10.23 -4.77 -0.25
CA THR A 124 10.95 -4.83 -1.52
C THR A 124 11.06 -6.27 -2.02
N THR A 125 11.42 -6.44 -3.29
CA THR A 125 11.65 -7.75 -3.92
C THR A 125 12.82 -8.52 -3.29
N THR A 126 13.68 -7.86 -2.52
CA THR A 126 14.82 -8.47 -1.82
C THR A 126 14.47 -9.04 -0.45
N GLY A 127 13.22 -8.89 -0.01
CA GLY A 127 12.79 -9.24 1.35
C GLY A 127 13.13 -8.19 2.41
N GLN A 128 13.82 -7.10 2.04
CA GLN A 128 14.02 -5.94 2.90
C GLN A 128 12.86 -4.94 2.78
N ASN A 129 12.67 -4.09 3.79
CA ASN A 129 11.71 -2.99 3.75
C ASN A 129 12.43 -1.66 3.53
N ILE A 130 11.83 -0.77 2.73
CA ILE A 130 12.16 0.66 2.75
C ILE A 130 11.31 1.28 3.85
N GLU A 131 11.96 1.84 4.85
CA GLU A 131 11.33 2.37 6.04
C GLU A 131 11.58 3.87 6.18
N THR A 132 10.50 4.62 6.37
CA THR A 132 10.55 6.05 6.73
C THR A 132 9.77 6.26 8.01
N THR A 133 10.34 7.03 8.94
CA THR A 133 9.76 7.27 10.26
C THR A 133 9.32 8.73 10.44
N SER A 134 8.18 8.95 11.09
CA SER A 134 7.72 10.25 11.53
C SER A 134 8.62 10.88 12.61
N ALA A 135 8.42 12.18 12.86
CA ALA A 135 8.87 12.76 14.12
C ALA A 135 8.17 12.06 15.31
N ALA A 136 8.87 12.00 16.44
CA ALA A 136 8.33 11.46 17.67
C ALA A 136 7.38 12.46 18.35
N VAL A 137 6.27 11.96 18.90
CA VAL A 137 5.25 12.74 19.61
C VAL A 137 5.13 12.21 21.04
N THR A 138 5.04 13.11 22.02
CA THR A 138 4.75 12.73 23.41
C THR A 138 3.25 12.77 23.64
N VAL A 139 2.68 11.64 24.05
CA VAL A 139 1.26 11.46 24.35
C VAL A 139 1.10 11.38 25.86
N ALA A 140 0.49 12.41 26.45
CA ALA A 140 0.23 12.45 27.88
C ALA A 140 -0.65 11.29 28.35
N ALA A 141 -0.55 10.91 29.62
CA ALA A 141 -1.38 9.87 30.24
C ALA A 141 -2.88 10.14 30.02
N GLY A 142 -3.63 9.13 29.59
CA GLY A 142 -5.07 9.22 29.30
C GLY A 142 -5.45 10.02 28.04
N ALA A 143 -4.50 10.73 27.42
CA ALA A 143 -4.77 11.66 26.33
C ALA A 143 -4.71 11.00 24.95
N THR A 144 -5.23 11.72 23.95
CA THR A 144 -5.04 11.41 22.54
C THR A 144 -4.02 12.36 21.91
N SER A 145 -3.39 11.94 20.83
CA SER A 145 -2.52 12.79 20.02
C SER A 145 -2.57 12.40 18.56
N THR A 146 -2.36 13.39 17.70
CA THR A 146 -2.23 13.18 16.25
C THR A 146 -0.75 13.08 15.89
N ILE A 147 -0.41 12.09 15.07
CA ILE A 147 0.94 11.82 14.57
C ILE A 147 0.89 11.86 13.04
N SER A 148 1.83 12.57 12.43
CA SER A 148 1.97 12.57 10.97
C SER A 148 2.44 11.20 10.48
N ILE A 149 1.82 10.71 9.40
CA ILE A 149 2.32 9.55 8.67
C ILE A 149 3.38 10.06 7.68
N PRO A 150 4.63 9.56 7.73
CA PRO A 150 5.68 10.03 6.85
C PRO A 150 5.39 9.62 5.40
N ALA A 151 5.83 10.46 4.45
CA ALA A 151 5.79 10.08 3.05
C ALA A 151 6.76 8.91 2.78
N ASN A 152 6.40 8.01 1.89
CA ASN A 152 7.27 6.93 1.43
C ASN A 152 6.85 6.46 0.04
N SER A 153 7.81 6.01 -0.77
CA SER A 153 7.55 5.52 -2.12
C SER A 153 8.55 4.44 -2.53
N PHE A 154 8.11 3.57 -3.43
CA PHE A 154 8.97 2.57 -4.03
C PHE A 154 8.46 2.16 -5.41
N THR A 155 9.39 1.94 -6.35
CA THR A 155 9.11 1.44 -7.69
C THR A 155 9.69 0.05 -7.85
N TYR A 156 8.82 -0.92 -8.07
CA TYR A 156 9.14 -2.29 -8.38
C TYR A 156 9.43 -2.44 -9.87
N THR A 157 10.63 -2.93 -10.20
CA THR A 157 11.04 -3.30 -11.56
C THR A 157 10.79 -4.77 -11.88
N SER A 158 10.48 -5.58 -10.86
CA SER A 158 10.07 -6.97 -10.94
C SER A 158 8.79 -7.22 -10.11
N THR A 159 8.20 -8.41 -10.21
CA THR A 159 6.99 -8.77 -9.48
C THR A 159 7.18 -8.55 -7.97
N PRO A 160 6.31 -7.79 -7.29
CA PRO A 160 6.42 -7.51 -5.85
C PRO A 160 6.28 -8.80 -5.01
N PRO A 161 6.85 -8.84 -3.79
CA PRO A 161 6.78 -10.02 -2.91
C PRO A 161 5.32 -10.38 -2.58
N GLY A 162 5.05 -11.68 -2.42
CA GLY A 162 3.71 -12.21 -2.10
C GLY A 162 2.76 -12.35 -3.31
N ALA A 163 2.97 -11.58 -4.38
CA ALA A 163 2.12 -11.62 -5.57
C ALA A 163 2.27 -12.92 -6.39
N ALA A 164 3.44 -13.56 -6.36
CA ALA A 164 3.72 -14.75 -7.17
C ALA A 164 2.95 -16.02 -6.76
N ASN A 165 2.43 -16.07 -5.53
CA ASN A 165 1.83 -17.28 -4.95
C ASN A 165 0.29 -17.25 -4.92
N GLY A 166 -0.35 -16.28 -5.58
CA GLY A 166 -1.80 -16.10 -5.54
C GLY A 166 -2.35 -15.63 -4.18
N ALA A 167 -1.47 -15.36 -3.21
CA ALA A 167 -1.80 -14.69 -1.96
C ALA A 167 -1.90 -13.18 -2.18
N ILE A 168 -2.72 -12.50 -1.37
CA ILE A 168 -2.82 -11.04 -1.45
C ILE A 168 -1.52 -10.45 -0.85
N PRO A 169 -0.72 -9.69 -1.62
CA PRO A 169 0.57 -9.24 -1.14
C PRO A 169 0.44 -8.10 -0.13
N THR A 170 1.11 -8.26 1.00
CA THR A 170 1.41 -7.18 1.95
C THR A 170 2.56 -6.33 1.45
N LEU A 171 2.25 -5.15 0.90
CA LEU A 171 3.28 -4.26 0.36
C LEU A 171 3.55 -3.03 1.21
N VAL A 172 2.58 -2.54 1.98
CA VAL A 172 2.75 -1.39 2.87
C VAL A 172 2.43 -1.81 4.30
N GLN A 173 3.23 -1.37 5.26
CA GLN A 173 2.95 -1.56 6.67
C GLN A 173 3.14 -0.25 7.42
N LEU A 174 2.16 0.10 8.24
CA LEU A 174 2.31 1.13 9.26
C LEU A 174 2.65 0.45 10.57
N GLN A 175 3.64 0.97 11.27
CA GLN A 175 4.00 0.48 12.60
C GLN A 175 4.14 1.67 13.55
N LEU A 176 3.34 1.65 14.61
CA LEU A 176 3.52 2.49 15.80
C LEU A 176 4.62 1.86 16.66
N TYR A 177 5.47 2.67 17.30
CA TYR A 177 6.44 2.16 18.27
C TYR A 177 6.85 3.22 19.30
N LEU A 178 7.45 2.78 20.42
CA LEU A 178 7.97 3.63 21.48
C LEU A 178 9.35 4.18 21.13
N VAL A 179 9.55 5.47 21.40
CA VAL A 179 10.83 6.14 21.21
C VAL A 179 11.48 6.33 22.57
N ASN A 180 12.61 5.67 22.78
CA ASN A 180 13.44 5.84 23.98
C ASN A 180 14.08 7.25 24.03
#